data_AF-A0A450VV47-F1
#
_entry.id   AF-A0A450VV47-F1
#
_cell.length_a   1.000
_cell.length_b   1.000
_cell.length_c   1.000
_cell.angle_alpha   90.00
_cell.angle_beta   90.00
_cell.angle_gamma   90.00
#
_symmetry.space_group_name_H-M   'P 1'
#
loop_
_entity.id
_entity.type
_entity.pdbx_description
1 polymer ?
#
loop_
_entity_poly.entity_id
_entity_poly.type
_entity_poly.pdbx_seq_one_letter_code
_entity_poly.pdbx_strand_id
1 'polypeptide(L)' 'PKHGSWLNMAECEFSVLTRQCLDRRLPDINTVTSEVTAWTRTRNQSKKPVNWRFTTNDARIKLKHLYPKLLD' A
#
# COMPACT_ATOMS: atom_id res chain seq x y z
N PRO A 1 -10.07 -1.62 9.98
CA PRO A 1 -9.42 -1.51 11.31
C PRO A 1 -8.64 -0.19 11.43
N LYS A 2 -8.82 0.56 12.51
CA LYS A 2 -8.13 1.85 12.73
C LYS A 2 -6.59 1.74 12.70
N HIS A 3 -6.05 0.55 12.98
CA HIS A 3 -4.60 0.24 12.97
C HIS A 3 -4.21 -0.76 11.88
N GLY A 4 -5.05 -0.94 10.85
CA GLY A 4 -4.86 -1.94 9.79
C GLY A 4 -4.08 -1.44 8.58
N SER A 5 -3.18 -0.46 8.73
CA SER A 5 -2.50 0.19 7.61
C SER A 5 -1.68 -0.77 6.74
N TRP A 6 -1.20 -1.87 7.32
CA TRP A 6 -0.48 -2.93 6.59
C TRP A 6 -1.35 -3.71 5.59
N LEU A 7 -2.69 -3.60 5.68
CA LEU A 7 -3.65 -4.15 4.71
C LEU A 7 -4.05 -3.13 3.63
N ASN A 8 -3.66 -1.86 3.77
CA ASN A 8 -4.02 -0.82 2.83
C ASN A 8 -3.01 -0.79 1.67
N MET A 9 -3.48 -1.15 0.47
CA MET A 9 -2.66 -1.19 -0.74
C MET A 9 -2.04 0.18 -1.07
N ALA A 10 -2.75 1.28 -0.85
CA ALA A 10 -2.24 2.61 -1.13
C ALA A 10 -1.07 2.98 -0.20
N GLU A 11 -1.18 2.69 1.11
CA GLU A 11 -0.12 2.96 2.07
C GLU A 11 1.13 2.11 1.81
N CYS A 12 0.96 0.85 1.40
CA CYS A 12 2.06 0.00 0.95
C CYS A 12 2.78 0.60 -0.25
N GLU A 13 2.06 1.02 -1.29
CA GLU A 13 2.69 1.64 -2.48
C GLU A 13 3.33 3.00 -2.15
N PHE A 14 2.74 3.81 -1.26
CA PHE A 14 3.39 5.02 -0.77
C PHE A 14 4.71 4.70 -0.07
N SER A 15 4.76 3.67 0.77
CA SER A 15 5.99 3.25 1.44
C SER A 15 7.08 2.80 0.45
N VAL A 16 6.70 2.18 -0.67
CA VAL A 16 7.64 1.82 -1.75
C VAL A 16 8.09 3.08 -2.51
N LEU A 17 7.16 3.96 -2.88
CA LEU A 17 7.46 5.24 -3.53
C LEU A 17 8.45 6.06 -2.71
N THR A 18 8.25 6.16 -1.40
CA THR A 18 9.16 6.88 -0.50
C THR A 18 10.57 6.31 -0.58
N ARG A 19 10.74 4.99 -0.48
CA ARG A 19 12.06 4.35 -0.50
C ARG A 19 12.73 4.38 -1.87
N GLN A 20 11.98 4.33 -2.96
CA GLN A 20 12.53 4.17 -4.30
C GLN A 20 12.69 5.48 -5.07
N CYS A 21 11.85 6.48 -4.79
CA CYS A 21 11.78 7.73 -5.55
C CYS A 21 12.09 8.94 -4.68
N LEU A 22 11.62 8.96 -3.43
CA LEU A 22 11.66 10.14 -2.56
C LEU A 22 12.69 10.04 -1.42
N ASP A 23 13.59 9.05 -1.43
CA ASP A 23 14.66 8.87 -0.43
C ASP A 23 15.83 9.86 -0.60
N ARG A 24 15.55 10.99 -1.25
CA ARG A 24 16.49 12.07 -1.54
C ARG A 24 15.77 13.41 -1.53
N ARG A 25 16.51 14.48 -1.28
CA ARG A 25 15.98 15.84 -1.38
C ARG A 25 15.73 16.19 -2.85
N LEU A 26 14.53 16.70 -3.12
CA LEU A 26 14.15 17.24 -4.42
C LEU A 26 14.02 18.77 -4.30
N PRO A 27 14.48 19.52 -5.33
CA PRO A 27 14.62 20.97 -5.24
C PRO A 27 13.29 21.72 -5.26
N ASP A 28 12.27 21.17 -5.92
CA ASP A 28 10.97 21.83 -6.13
C ASP A 28 9.86 20.82 -6.45
N ILE A 29 8.61 21.30 -6.41
CA ILE A 29 7.41 20.50 -6.64
C ILE A 29 7.27 19.98 -8.07
N ASN A 30 7.80 20.69 -9.07
CA ASN A 30 7.76 20.24 -10.46
C ASN A 30 8.69 19.03 -10.65
N THR A 31 9.87 19.05 -10.03
CA THR A 31 10.78 17.91 -10.00
C THR A 31 10.15 16.71 -9.29
N VAL A 32 9.51 16.92 -8.13
CA VAL A 32 8.74 15.86 -7.43
C VAL A 32 7.68 15.25 -8.36
N THR A 33 6.92 16.09 -9.04
CA THR A 33 5.83 15.65 -9.91
C THR A 33 6.34 14.80 -11.07
N SER A 34 7.43 15.22 -11.71
CA SER A 34 8.06 14.50 -12.81
C SER A 34 8.58 13.13 -12.38
N GLU A 35 9.31 13.07 -11.27
CA GLU A 35 9.90 11.84 -10.72
C GLU A 35 8.82 10.84 -10.28
N VAL A 36 7.80 11.31 -9.55
CA VAL A 36 6.66 10.46 -9.13
C VAL A 36 5.90 9.93 -10.34
N THR A 37 5.71 10.75 -11.39
CA THR A 37 5.02 10.33 -12.62
C THR A 37 5.82 9.26 -13.36
N ALA A 38 7.13 9.47 -13.53
CA ALA A 38 8.02 8.51 -14.17
C ALA A 38 8.04 7.18 -13.40
N TRP A 39 8.24 7.25 -12.07
CA TRP A 39 8.21 6.08 -11.20
C TRP A 39 6.88 5.32 -11.29
N THR A 40 5.75 6.04 -11.25
CA THR A 40 4.41 5.45 -11.32
C THR A 40 4.20 4.70 -12.64
N ARG A 41 4.65 5.28 -13.76
CA ARG A 41 4.58 4.64 -15.08
C ARG A 41 5.38 3.32 -15.09
N THR A 42 6.62 3.34 -14.61
CA THR A 42 7.47 2.14 -14.52
C THR A 42 6.85 1.08 -13.60
N ARG A 43 6.34 1.49 -12.44
CA ARG A 43 5.69 0.59 -11.46
C ARG A 43 4.48 -0.10 -12.08
N ASN A 44 3.60 0.66 -12.75
CA ASN A 44 2.41 0.13 -13.43
C ASN A 44 2.76 -0.81 -14.59
N GLN A 45 3.82 -0.51 -15.35
CA GLN A 45 4.30 -1.38 -16.43
C GLN A 45 4.89 -2.69 -15.92
N SER A 46 5.53 -2.67 -14.75
CA SER A 46 6.14 -3.88 -14.15
C SER A 46 5.10 -4.94 -13.75
N LYS A 47 3.81 -4.57 -13.64
CA LYS A 47 2.68 -5.45 -13.26
C LYS A 47 3.00 -6.41 -12.10
N LYS A 48 3.79 -5.98 -11.10
CA LYS A 48 4.12 -6.85 -9.96
C LYS A 48 2.97 -6.82 -8.95
N PRO A 49 2.16 -7.88 -8.84
CA PRO A 49 1.10 -7.95 -7.84
C PRO A 49 1.71 -8.00 -6.45
N VAL A 50 0.98 -7.46 -5.47
CA VAL A 50 1.31 -7.67 -4.06
C VAL A 50 1.11 -9.14 -3.73
N ASN A 51 2.14 -9.78 -3.19
CA ASN A 51 2.04 -11.16 -2.71
C ASN A 51 1.37 -11.18 -1.32
N TRP A 52 0.04 -11.19 -1.32
CA TRP A 52 -0.74 -11.22 -0.09
C TRP A 52 -0.61 -12.58 0.61
N ARG A 53 0.01 -12.58 1.81
CA ARG A 53 0.13 -13.78 2.66
C ARG A 53 -0.96 -13.90 3.72
N PHE A 54 -1.76 -12.83 3.92
CA PHE A 54 -2.87 -12.82 4.87
C PHE A 54 -4.17 -13.00 4.12
N THR A 55 -4.83 -14.14 4.34
CA THR A 55 -6.04 -14.51 3.62
C THR A 55 -7.30 -14.01 4.34
N THR A 56 -8.42 -13.98 3.62
CA THR A 56 -9.74 -13.71 4.22
C THR A 56 -10.08 -14.71 5.32
N ASN A 57 -9.63 -15.96 5.21
CA ASN A 57 -9.82 -16.97 6.26
C ASN A 57 -8.99 -16.63 7.50
N ASP A 58 -7.73 -16.22 7.33
CA ASP A 58 -6.90 -15.74 8.44
C ASP A 58 -7.53 -14.53 9.13
N ALA A 59 -8.14 -13.62 8.36
CA ALA A 59 -8.85 -12.46 8.87
C ALA A 59 -10.03 -12.86 9.76
N ARG A 60 -10.86 -13.82 9.32
CA ARG A 60 -12.02 -14.30 10.11
C ARG A 60 -11.61 -14.90 11.45
N ILE A 61 -10.44 -15.54 11.52
CA ILE A 61 -9.92 -16.13 12.76
C ILE A 61 -9.25 -15.07 13.64
N LYS A 62 -8.27 -14.32 13.10
CA LYS A 62 -7.43 -13.40 13.87
C LYS A 62 -8.13 -12.09 14.21
N LEU A 63 -9.05 -11.63 13.37
CA LEU A 63 -9.79 -10.37 13.53
C LEU A 63 -11.25 -10.60 13.92
N LYS A 64 -11.60 -11.75 14.48
CA LYS A 64 -12.98 -12.13 14.87
C LYS A 64 -13.73 -11.05 15.65
N HIS A 65 -13.03 -10.24 16.45
CA HIS A 65 -13.60 -9.17 17.26
C HIS A 65 -13.99 -7.92 16.45
N LEU A 66 -13.51 -7.79 15.21
CA LEU A 66 -13.86 -6.71 14.28
C LEU A 66 -15.06 -7.06 13.40
N TYR A 67 -15.38 -8.34 13.27
CA TYR A 67 -16.53 -8.77 12.49
C TYR A 67 -17.78 -8.76 13.39
N PRO A 68 -18.90 -8.18 12.92
CA PRO A 68 -20.15 -8.24 13.67
C PRO A 68 -20.54 -9.71 13.83
N LYS A 69 -20.93 -10.09 15.05
CA LYS A 69 -21.58 -11.38 15.29
C LYS A 69 -22.89 -11.32 14.52
N LEU A 70 -23.01 -12.10 13.46
CA LEU A 70 -24.30 -12.37 12.84
C LEU A 70 -25.11 -13.09 13.93
N LEU A 71 -26.03 -12.38 14.56
CA LEU A 71 -27.04 -12.97 15.42
C LEU A 71 -28.01 -13.66 14.46
N ASP A 72 -28.10 -14.99 14.56
CA ASP A 72 -29.19 -15.76 13.98
C ASP A 72 -30.52 -15.40 14.67
#